data_AF-A0A523NJB7-F1
#
_entry.id   AF-A0A523NJB7-F1
#
_cell.length_a   1.000
_cell.length_b   1.000
_cell.length_c   1.000
_cell.angle_alpha   90.00
_cell.angle_beta   90.00
_cell.angle_gamma   90.00
#
_symmetry.space_group_name_H-M   'P 1'
#
loop_
_entity.id
_entity.type
_entity.pdbx_description
1 polymer ?
#
loop_
_entity_poly.entity_id
_entity_poly.type
_entity_poly.pdbx_seq_one_letter_code
_entity_poly.pdbx_strand_id
1 'polypeptide(L)'
;MTQRTESIMALLFLLTLYAAIRGWTVVAIVACGLGMASKESMVMAPLLVIGYDWAYRVKPWRQVLARRRGLYMGLAATWIVLLALSVGGPRSETVGFGHGVTAWQYGLNQCVVVVNYLGRVVWPDGLLLDYGFPVSLDLAEAAPWALGLLGLIGLTVVLLWRWPRLGYPAAWFFVVLAPTSSVVPIATEVAADRRVYLALAGITVLAAVAGFAMLESVGRRLGGQGRRGPRFAVATALVALIVAATPLSIVTWRRAAMYCEPVMLWEQAVEAHPRNHRALTNLAVTLAAEGRYAEATVHMLRAAVIDPDSTITADNLAALLAAGASRDR
;
A
#
# COMPACT_ATOMS: atom_id res chain seq x y z
N MET A 1 8.73 -2.83 -12.64
CA MET A 1 7.73 -3.85 -13.04
C MET A 1 6.54 -3.95 -12.08
N THR A 2 6.75 -3.80 -10.76
CA THR A 2 5.73 -3.96 -9.70
C THR A 2 4.54 -3.01 -9.80
N GLN A 3 4.75 -1.74 -10.16
CA GLN A 3 3.67 -0.73 -10.22
C GLN A 3 2.55 -1.07 -11.23
N ARG A 4 2.90 -1.61 -12.41
CA ARG A 4 1.89 -1.99 -13.43
C ARG A 4 0.95 -3.09 -12.92
N THR A 5 1.50 -4.08 -12.23
CA THR A 5 0.70 -5.18 -11.66
C THR A 5 -0.25 -4.70 -10.56
N GLU A 6 0.15 -3.71 -9.77
CA GLU A 6 -0.71 -3.09 -8.74
C GLU A 6 -1.90 -2.37 -9.38
N SER A 7 -1.65 -1.53 -10.39
CA SER A 7 -2.70 -0.77 -11.07
C SER A 7 -3.71 -1.66 -11.79
N ILE A 8 -3.22 -2.71 -12.48
CA ILE A 8 -4.08 -3.69 -13.16
C ILE A 8 -4.93 -4.46 -12.13
N MET A 9 -4.31 -4.95 -11.05
CA MET A 9 -5.05 -5.63 -9.99
C MET A 9 -6.09 -4.70 -9.35
N ALA A 10 -5.73 -3.46 -9.01
CA ALA A 10 -6.66 -2.50 -8.42
C ALA A 10 -7.85 -2.20 -9.34
N LEU A 11 -7.62 -2.05 -10.65
CA LEU A 11 -8.69 -1.87 -11.63
C LEU A 11 -9.64 -3.08 -11.66
N LEU A 12 -9.09 -4.30 -11.73
CA LEU A 12 -9.86 -5.54 -11.75
C LEU A 12 -10.59 -5.80 -10.42
N PHE A 13 -9.99 -5.39 -9.30
CA PHE A 13 -10.60 -5.41 -7.97
C PHE A 13 -11.85 -4.54 -7.93
N LEU A 14 -11.72 -3.28 -8.34
CA LEU A 14 -12.84 -2.34 -8.37
C LEU A 14 -13.91 -2.76 -9.38
N LEU A 15 -13.52 -3.29 -10.55
CA LEU A 15 -14.44 -3.85 -11.53
C LEU A 15 -15.22 -5.05 -10.97
N THR A 16 -14.54 -5.95 -10.24
CA THR A 16 -15.17 -7.10 -9.57
C THR A 16 -16.24 -6.63 -8.59
N LEU A 17 -15.90 -5.66 -7.74
CA LEU A 17 -16.85 -5.09 -6.78
C LEU A 17 -18.01 -4.40 -7.49
N TYR A 18 -17.72 -3.53 -8.47
CA TYR A 18 -18.74 -2.81 -9.23
C TYR A 18 -19.70 -3.76 -9.95
N ALA A 19 -19.18 -4.78 -10.64
CA ALA A 19 -19.98 -5.80 -11.31
C ALA A 19 -20.84 -6.60 -10.31
N ALA A 20 -20.29 -7.01 -9.16
CA ALA A 20 -21.04 -7.69 -8.11
C ALA A 20 -22.18 -6.82 -7.53
N ILE A 21 -21.92 -5.52 -7.37
CA ILE A 21 -22.94 -4.54 -6.98
C ILE A 21 -24.01 -4.43 -8.08
N ARG A 22 -23.64 -4.33 -9.35
CA ARG A 22 -24.62 -4.23 -10.45
C ARG A 22 -25.37 -5.53 -10.74
N GLY A 23 -24.93 -6.65 -10.18
CA GLY A 23 -25.51 -7.98 -10.42
C GLY A 23 -24.96 -8.66 -11.68
N TRP A 24 -23.85 -8.16 -12.23
CA TRP A 24 -23.16 -8.73 -13.39
C TRP A 24 -22.24 -9.87 -12.97
N THR A 25 -22.82 -11.00 -12.59
CA THR A 25 -22.10 -12.12 -11.96
C THR A 25 -20.94 -12.65 -12.80
N VAL A 26 -21.14 -12.85 -14.10
CA VAL A 26 -20.09 -13.36 -14.99
C VAL A 26 -18.92 -12.38 -15.09
N VAL A 27 -19.22 -11.08 -15.29
CA VAL A 27 -18.19 -10.03 -15.34
C VAL A 27 -17.40 -9.97 -14.03
N ALA A 28 -18.08 -10.07 -12.89
CA ALA A 28 -17.41 -10.07 -11.58
C ALA A 28 -16.46 -11.26 -11.43
N ILE A 29 -16.88 -12.47 -11.80
CA ILE A 29 -16.05 -13.68 -11.68
C ILE A 29 -14.85 -13.62 -12.63
N VAL A 30 -15.07 -13.22 -13.89
CA VAL A 30 -13.99 -13.11 -14.89
C VAL A 30 -12.98 -12.04 -14.48
N ALA A 31 -13.44 -10.85 -14.08
CA ALA A 31 -12.57 -9.79 -13.56
C ALA A 31 -11.80 -10.27 -12.32
N CYS A 32 -12.44 -11.04 -11.44
CA CYS A 32 -11.80 -11.61 -10.27
C CYS A 32 -10.66 -12.57 -10.65
N GLY A 33 -10.92 -13.51 -11.56
CA GLY A 33 -9.93 -14.47 -12.04
C GLY A 33 -8.73 -13.81 -12.72
N LEU A 34 -8.96 -12.82 -13.59
CA LEU A 34 -7.88 -12.03 -14.21
C LEU A 34 -7.08 -11.24 -13.16
N GLY A 35 -7.74 -10.73 -12.12
CA GLY A 35 -7.07 -10.05 -11.02
C GLY A 35 -6.17 -10.99 -10.22
N MET A 36 -6.63 -12.23 -9.97
CA MET A 36 -5.83 -13.26 -9.29
C MET A 36 -4.56 -13.59 -10.07
N ALA A 37 -4.67 -13.63 -11.41
CA ALA A 37 -3.51 -13.81 -12.30
C ALA A 37 -2.57 -12.59 -12.34
N SER A 38 -3.03 -11.41 -11.90
CA SER A 38 -2.23 -10.19 -11.90
C SER A 38 -1.42 -10.02 -10.61
N LYS A 39 -2.07 -10.18 -9.45
CA LYS A 39 -1.43 -10.00 -8.14
C LYS A 39 -2.20 -10.66 -6.99
N GLU A 40 -1.47 -11.18 -6.02
CA GLU A 40 -1.99 -11.95 -4.89
C GLU A 40 -2.92 -11.16 -3.96
N SER A 41 -2.77 -9.84 -3.86
CA SER A 41 -3.67 -8.97 -3.11
C SER A 41 -5.14 -9.08 -3.58
N MET A 42 -5.38 -9.57 -4.79
CA MET A 42 -6.72 -9.87 -5.30
C MET A 42 -7.47 -10.93 -4.48
N VAL A 43 -6.77 -11.75 -3.69
CA VAL A 43 -7.36 -12.77 -2.79
C VAL A 43 -8.46 -12.20 -1.89
N MET A 44 -8.39 -10.89 -1.59
CA MET A 44 -9.34 -10.20 -0.71
C MET A 44 -10.62 -9.71 -1.43
N ALA A 45 -10.68 -9.72 -2.76
CA ALA A 45 -11.85 -9.25 -3.53
C ALA A 45 -13.13 -10.03 -3.19
N PRO A 46 -13.13 -11.39 -3.14
CA PRO A 46 -14.31 -12.15 -2.71
C PRO A 46 -14.80 -11.76 -1.31
N LEU A 47 -13.88 -11.52 -0.37
CA LEU A 47 -14.22 -11.15 1.01
C LEU A 47 -14.88 -9.76 1.07
N LEU A 48 -14.37 -8.79 0.31
CA LEU A 48 -14.97 -7.46 0.25
C LEU A 48 -16.33 -7.46 -0.47
N VAL A 49 -16.54 -8.30 -1.49
CA VAL A 49 -17.87 -8.46 -2.11
C VAL A 49 -18.89 -9.02 -1.11
N ILE A 50 -18.52 -10.05 -0.33
CA ILE A 50 -19.39 -10.61 0.71
C ILE A 50 -19.65 -9.57 1.81
N GLY A 51 -18.61 -8.86 2.24
CA GLY A 51 -18.71 -7.79 3.23
C GLY A 51 -19.64 -6.66 2.79
N TYR A 52 -19.63 -6.30 1.50
CA TYR A 52 -20.52 -5.28 0.94
C TYR A 52 -21.99 -5.71 1.03
N ASP A 53 -22.30 -6.93 0.58
CA ASP A 53 -23.67 -7.43 0.60
C ASP A 53 -24.21 -7.53 2.04
N TRP A 54 -23.37 -7.90 3.01
CA TRP A 54 -23.71 -7.87 4.43
C TRP A 54 -23.93 -6.45 4.97
N ALA A 55 -23.05 -5.50 4.64
CA ALA A 55 -23.09 -4.16 5.19
C ALA A 55 -24.26 -3.31 4.62
N TYR A 56 -24.60 -3.50 3.35
CA TYR A 56 -25.53 -2.61 2.63
C TYR A 56 -26.82 -3.25 2.15
N ARG A 57 -26.93 -4.59 2.03
CA ARG A 57 -28.10 -5.23 1.39
C ARG A 57 -28.89 -6.17 2.27
N VAL A 58 -28.22 -7.04 3.03
CA VAL A 58 -28.88 -8.18 3.66
C VAL A 58 -28.49 -8.26 5.13
N LYS A 59 -29.52 -8.20 6.00
CA LYS A 59 -29.42 -8.56 7.41
C LYS A 59 -30.53 -9.57 7.76
N PRO A 60 -30.25 -10.62 8.55
CA PRO A 60 -28.98 -10.97 9.22
C PRO A 60 -27.96 -11.68 8.30
N TRP A 61 -26.69 -11.76 8.73
CA TRP A 61 -25.57 -12.29 7.93
C TRP A 61 -25.80 -13.71 7.37
N ARG A 62 -26.56 -14.54 8.08
CA ARG A 62 -26.90 -15.92 7.69
C ARG A 62 -27.60 -15.99 6.33
N GLN A 63 -28.32 -14.95 5.93
CA GLN A 63 -29.03 -14.88 4.65
C GLN A 63 -28.15 -14.38 3.49
N VAL A 64 -26.99 -13.77 3.77
CA VAL A 64 -26.08 -13.23 2.75
C VAL A 64 -25.66 -14.37 1.81
N LEU A 65 -25.06 -15.42 2.39
CA LEU A 65 -24.55 -16.55 1.63
C LEU A 65 -25.65 -17.26 0.84
N ALA A 66 -26.86 -17.36 1.38
CA ALA A 66 -27.98 -18.06 0.72
C ALA A 66 -28.48 -17.35 -0.54
N ARG A 67 -28.46 -16.01 -0.59
CA ARG A 67 -29.06 -15.25 -1.70
C ARG A 67 -28.23 -15.24 -2.98
N ARG A 68 -26.91 -15.32 -2.88
CA ARG A 68 -25.98 -15.17 -4.01
C ARG A 68 -24.91 -16.27 -4.05
N ARG A 69 -25.28 -17.49 -3.67
CA ARG A 69 -24.38 -18.66 -3.64
C ARG A 69 -23.54 -18.81 -4.92
N GLY A 70 -24.19 -18.70 -6.09
CA GLY A 70 -23.49 -18.82 -7.38
C GLY A 70 -22.38 -17.79 -7.58
N LEU A 71 -22.62 -16.52 -7.21
CA LEU A 71 -21.59 -15.48 -7.26
C LEU A 71 -20.43 -15.78 -6.30
N TYR A 72 -20.73 -16.12 -5.05
CA TYR A 72 -19.67 -16.36 -4.06
C TYR A 72 -18.86 -17.61 -4.35
N MET A 73 -19.50 -18.70 -4.79
CA MET A 73 -18.79 -19.90 -5.23
C MET A 73 -17.93 -19.62 -6.45
N GLY A 74 -18.44 -18.85 -7.43
CA GLY A 74 -17.66 -18.43 -8.59
C GLY A 74 -16.46 -17.58 -8.23
N LEU A 75 -16.62 -16.60 -7.33
CA LEU A 75 -15.53 -15.77 -6.82
C LEU A 75 -14.52 -16.61 -6.03
N ALA A 76 -14.97 -17.51 -5.16
CA ALA A 76 -14.09 -18.40 -4.40
C ALA A 76 -13.32 -19.37 -5.30
N ALA A 77 -13.94 -19.87 -6.39
CA ALA A 77 -13.28 -20.72 -7.36
C ALA A 77 -12.09 -20.02 -8.04
N THR A 78 -12.09 -18.68 -8.13
CA THR A 78 -10.94 -17.94 -8.68
C THR A 78 -9.69 -18.03 -7.81
N TRP A 79 -9.79 -18.40 -6.52
CA TRP A 79 -8.61 -18.68 -5.69
C TRP A 79 -7.79 -19.86 -6.20
N ILE A 80 -8.38 -20.79 -6.96
CA ILE A 80 -7.65 -21.89 -7.61
C ILE A 80 -6.63 -21.33 -8.61
N VAL A 81 -6.97 -20.24 -9.33
CA VAL A 81 -6.04 -19.57 -10.25
C VAL A 81 -4.82 -19.05 -9.49
N LEU A 82 -5.04 -18.40 -8.35
CA LEU A 82 -3.96 -17.90 -7.52
C LEU A 82 -3.09 -19.05 -7.01
N LEU A 83 -3.71 -20.11 -6.45
CA LEU A 83 -2.99 -21.28 -5.94
C LEU A 83 -2.14 -21.95 -7.02
N ALA A 84 -2.69 -22.15 -8.22
CA ALA A 84 -1.98 -22.77 -9.34
C ALA A 84 -0.75 -21.94 -9.76
N LEU A 85 -0.87 -20.61 -9.75
CA LEU A 85 0.25 -19.71 -10.07
C LEU A 85 1.28 -19.61 -8.94
N SER A 86 0.85 -19.74 -7.68
CA SER A 86 1.74 -19.71 -6.52
C SER A 86 2.60 -20.97 -6.38
N VAL A 87 2.08 -22.15 -6.73
CA VAL A 87 2.78 -23.44 -6.57
C VAL A 87 3.88 -23.65 -7.63
N GLY A 88 3.85 -22.94 -8.76
CA GLY A 88 4.83 -23.08 -9.86
C GLY A 88 5.54 -21.79 -10.28
N GLY A 89 5.38 -20.69 -9.53
CA GLY A 89 5.90 -19.38 -9.91
C GLY A 89 7.23 -19.03 -9.22
N PRO A 90 8.08 -18.18 -9.85
CA PRO A 90 9.37 -17.73 -9.29
C PRO A 90 9.28 -16.92 -7.98
N ARG A 91 8.07 -16.69 -7.45
CA ARG A 91 7.85 -15.99 -6.18
C ARG A 91 7.97 -16.89 -4.95
N SER A 92 7.92 -18.22 -5.11
CA SER A 92 8.15 -19.16 -4.01
C SER A 92 9.54 -19.04 -3.38
N GLU A 93 10.50 -18.41 -4.08
CA GLU A 93 11.87 -18.20 -3.61
C GLU A 93 12.09 -16.86 -2.87
N THR A 94 11.10 -15.96 -2.83
CA THR A 94 11.23 -14.63 -2.18
C THR A 94 10.11 -14.30 -1.21
N VAL A 95 9.03 -15.08 -1.24
CA VAL A 95 7.81 -14.90 -0.45
C VAL A 95 7.57 -16.17 0.34
N GLY A 96 7.66 -16.08 1.68
CA GLY A 96 7.45 -17.25 2.53
C GLY A 96 8.22 -17.21 3.85
N PHE A 97 8.01 -18.24 4.66
CA PHE A 97 8.52 -18.36 6.02
C PHE A 97 9.98 -18.84 6.12
N GLY A 98 10.69 -19.01 5.00
CA GLY A 98 12.02 -19.63 4.91
C GLY A 98 13.19 -18.71 4.55
N HIS A 99 12.98 -17.40 4.37
CA HIS A 99 13.99 -16.47 3.83
C HIS A 99 14.65 -15.59 4.90
N GLY A 100 15.02 -16.17 6.04
CA GLY A 100 15.80 -15.48 7.09
C GLY A 100 15.04 -14.47 7.96
N VAL A 101 13.79 -14.12 7.64
CA VAL A 101 12.92 -13.26 8.45
C VAL A 101 11.78 -14.09 9.04
N THR A 102 11.68 -14.11 10.37
CA THR A 102 10.59 -14.82 11.06
C THR A 102 9.26 -14.07 10.90
N ALA A 103 8.13 -14.80 10.91
CA ALA A 103 6.80 -14.18 10.89
C ALA A 103 6.60 -13.19 12.05
N TRP A 104 7.20 -13.48 13.20
CA TRP A 104 7.18 -12.62 14.38
C TRP A 104 7.91 -11.30 14.13
N GLN A 105 9.16 -11.36 13.66
CA GLN A 105 9.95 -10.17 13.32
C GLN A 105 9.26 -9.33 12.24
N TYR A 106 8.69 -9.97 11.22
CA TYR A 106 7.91 -9.28 10.20
C TYR A 106 6.67 -8.62 10.82
N GLY A 107 5.93 -9.32 11.68
CA GLY A 107 4.76 -8.78 12.38
C GLY A 107 5.05 -7.53 13.19
N LEU A 108 6.16 -7.51 13.94
CA LEU A 108 6.58 -6.33 14.71
C LEU A 108 6.88 -5.13 13.80
N ASN A 109 7.57 -5.35 12.68
CA ASN A 109 7.78 -4.30 11.69
C ASN A 109 6.45 -3.81 11.10
N GLN A 110 5.52 -4.72 10.81
CA GLN A 110 4.22 -4.34 10.25
C GLN A 110 3.36 -3.52 11.23
N CYS A 111 3.51 -3.68 12.54
CA CYS A 111 2.86 -2.79 13.52
C CYS A 111 3.27 -1.32 13.30
N VAL A 112 4.57 -1.08 13.09
CA VAL A 112 5.11 0.26 12.83
C VAL A 112 4.67 0.75 11.44
N VAL A 113 4.81 -0.09 10.42
CA VAL A 113 4.54 0.26 9.02
C VAL A 113 3.07 0.60 8.79
N VAL A 114 2.12 -0.18 9.30
CA VAL A 114 0.69 0.03 9.07
C VAL A 114 0.20 1.34 9.71
N VAL A 115 0.69 1.67 10.90
CA VAL A 115 0.34 2.94 11.55
C VAL A 115 0.98 4.13 10.81
N ASN A 116 2.23 4.00 10.37
CA ASN A 116 2.88 5.01 9.55
C ASN A 116 2.16 5.23 8.21
N TYR A 117 1.63 4.17 7.58
CA TYR A 117 0.78 4.32 6.39
C TYR A 117 -0.47 5.16 6.67
N LEU A 118 -1.12 4.97 7.82
CA LEU A 118 -2.29 5.77 8.20
C LEU A 118 -1.92 7.25 8.42
N GLY A 119 -0.78 7.52 9.06
CA GLY A 119 -0.25 8.88 9.18
C GLY A 119 -0.01 9.53 7.81
N ARG A 120 0.56 8.77 6.86
CA ARG A 120 0.81 9.23 5.49
C ARG A 120 -0.44 9.51 4.67
N VAL A 121 -1.60 8.96 5.04
CA VAL A 121 -2.89 9.32 4.42
C VAL A 121 -3.26 10.77 4.71
N VAL A 122 -2.94 11.24 5.92
CA VAL A 122 -3.24 12.61 6.35
C VAL A 122 -2.20 13.58 5.80
N TRP A 123 -0.92 13.21 5.87
CA TRP A 123 0.17 14.03 5.38
C TRP A 123 1.29 13.19 4.76
N PRO A 124 1.55 13.31 3.43
CA PRO A 124 2.48 12.45 2.72
C PRO A 124 3.94 12.87 2.93
N ASP A 125 4.46 12.66 4.13
CA ASP A 125 5.85 12.94 4.50
C ASP A 125 6.76 11.71 4.41
N GLY A 126 8.05 11.93 4.15
CA GLY A 126 9.08 10.88 4.15
C GLY A 126 8.79 9.73 3.19
N LEU A 127 8.27 10.03 1.99
CA LEU A 127 8.09 9.03 0.95
C LEU A 127 9.46 8.56 0.44
N LEU A 128 9.70 7.26 0.38
CA LEU A 128 10.97 6.66 -0.05
C LEU A 128 10.70 5.73 -1.21
N LEU A 129 11.64 5.67 -2.15
CA LEU A 129 11.57 4.69 -3.22
C LEU A 129 11.71 3.26 -2.67
N ASP A 130 12.54 3.10 -1.65
CA ASP A 130 12.85 1.85 -1.01
C ASP A 130 12.95 2.02 0.51
N TYR A 131 12.06 1.33 1.24
CA TYR A 131 12.02 1.31 2.70
C TYR A 131 12.97 0.27 3.31
N GLY A 132 13.74 -0.44 2.48
CA GLY A 132 14.70 -1.44 2.90
C GLY A 132 14.06 -2.73 3.39
N PHE A 133 14.77 -3.36 4.33
CA PHE A 133 14.51 -4.71 4.79
C PHE A 133 13.92 -4.70 6.20
N PRO A 134 13.19 -5.75 6.60
CA PRO A 134 12.72 -5.90 7.98
C PRO A 134 13.90 -5.86 8.96
N VAL A 135 13.80 -5.03 10.00
CA VAL A 135 14.83 -4.91 11.04
C VAL A 135 14.41 -5.74 12.26
N SER A 136 15.36 -6.23 13.04
CA SER A 136 15.03 -6.84 14.34
C SER A 136 14.57 -5.74 15.29
N LEU A 137 13.29 -5.74 15.64
CA LEU A 137 12.69 -4.83 16.61
C LEU A 137 12.39 -5.58 17.90
N ASP A 138 12.62 -4.94 19.03
CA ASP A 138 12.17 -5.45 20.32
C ASP A 138 10.69 -5.14 20.54
N LEU A 139 10.02 -5.94 21.38
CA LEU A 139 8.61 -5.74 21.68
C LEU A 139 8.34 -4.35 22.29
N ALA A 140 9.27 -3.82 23.08
CA ALA A 140 9.16 -2.49 23.67
C ALA A 140 9.18 -1.38 22.61
N GLU A 141 9.97 -1.54 21.56
CA GLU A 141 10.05 -0.58 20.44
C GLU A 141 8.78 -0.61 19.58
N ALA A 142 8.21 -1.79 19.38
CA ALA A 142 6.99 -1.98 18.62
C ALA A 142 5.70 -1.72 19.42
N ALA A 143 5.75 -1.74 20.77
CA ALA A 143 4.58 -1.71 21.64
C ALA A 143 3.65 -0.50 21.42
N PRO A 144 4.13 0.75 21.30
CA PRO A 144 3.25 1.90 21.07
C PRO A 144 2.46 1.78 19.76
N TRP A 145 3.14 1.32 18.71
CA TRP A 145 2.57 1.11 17.39
C TRP A 145 1.59 -0.08 17.38
N ALA A 146 1.94 -1.16 18.06
CA ALA A 146 1.07 -2.32 18.22
C ALA A 146 -0.22 -1.96 18.97
N LEU A 147 -0.13 -1.19 20.07
CA LEU A 147 -1.30 -0.69 20.80
C LEU A 147 -2.17 0.23 19.95
N GLY A 148 -1.55 1.16 19.22
CA GLY A 148 -2.27 2.02 18.27
C GLY A 148 -3.00 1.21 17.19
N LEU A 149 -2.32 0.23 16.59
CA LEU A 149 -2.89 -0.66 15.59
C LEU A 149 -4.05 -1.50 16.16
N LEU A 150 -3.88 -2.09 17.34
CA LEU A 150 -4.94 -2.85 18.01
C LEU A 150 -6.15 -1.97 18.33
N GLY A 151 -5.92 -0.72 18.77
CA GLY A 151 -6.98 0.25 18.99
C GLY A 151 -7.76 0.57 17.71
N LEU A 152 -7.07 0.75 16.58
CA LEU A 152 -7.69 1.02 15.28
C LEU A 152 -8.47 -0.18 14.72
N ILE A 153 -7.93 -1.40 14.88
CA ILE A 153 -8.62 -2.64 14.53
C ILE A 153 -9.86 -2.80 15.41
N GLY A 154 -9.72 -2.60 16.73
CA GLY A 154 -10.83 -2.65 17.68
C GLY A 154 -11.94 -1.65 17.33
N LEU A 155 -11.58 -0.40 17.02
CA LEU A 155 -12.52 0.62 16.55
C LEU A 155 -13.22 0.18 15.27
N THR A 156 -12.48 -0.39 14.31
CA THR A 156 -13.03 -0.89 13.05
C THR A 156 -14.03 -2.02 13.27
N VAL A 157 -13.73 -2.95 14.17
CA VAL A 157 -14.64 -4.05 14.56
C VAL A 157 -15.90 -3.51 15.23
N VAL A 158 -15.76 -2.53 16.14
CA VAL A 158 -16.91 -1.86 16.77
C VAL A 158 -17.77 -1.16 15.73
N LEU A 159 -17.16 -0.43 14.78
CA LEU A 159 -17.86 0.22 13.68
C LEU A 159 -18.55 -0.81 12.78
N LEU A 160 -17.90 -1.92 12.44
CA LEU A 160 -18.50 -3.00 11.66
C LEU A 160 -19.72 -3.58 12.36
N TRP A 161 -19.65 -3.81 13.67
CA TRP A 161 -20.74 -4.42 14.41
C TRP A 161 -21.90 -3.44 14.64
N ARG A 162 -21.61 -2.22 15.11
CA ARG A 162 -22.64 -1.24 15.48
C ARG A 162 -23.22 -0.55 14.25
N TRP A 163 -22.36 -0.16 13.30
CA TRP A 163 -22.71 0.61 12.11
C TRP A 163 -22.04 0.04 10.86
N PRO A 164 -22.45 -1.15 10.35
CA PRO A 164 -21.77 -1.83 9.25
C PRO A 164 -21.51 -0.97 8.01
N ARG A 165 -22.37 0.01 7.74
CA ARG A 165 -22.21 0.97 6.63
C ARG A 165 -20.99 1.89 6.76
N LEU A 166 -20.53 2.16 7.98
CA LEU A 166 -19.30 2.90 8.28
C LEU A 166 -18.13 1.94 8.55
N GLY A 167 -18.41 0.81 9.18
CA GLY A 167 -17.39 -0.21 9.44
C GLY A 167 -16.84 -0.86 8.17
N TYR A 168 -17.66 -1.08 7.14
CA TYR A 168 -17.21 -1.68 5.88
C TYR A 168 -16.06 -0.90 5.21
N PRO A 169 -16.20 0.41 4.94
CA PRO A 169 -15.09 1.17 4.36
C PRO A 169 -13.91 1.35 5.33
N ALA A 170 -14.11 1.29 6.66
CA ALA A 170 -13.00 1.25 7.62
C ALA A 170 -12.22 -0.08 7.54
N ALA A 171 -12.94 -1.19 7.45
CA ALA A 171 -12.38 -2.53 7.36
C ALA A 171 -11.63 -2.76 6.04
N TRP A 172 -12.05 -2.09 4.97
CA TRP A 172 -11.40 -2.12 3.66
C TRP A 172 -9.88 -1.92 3.77
N PHE A 173 -9.43 -0.95 4.58
CA PHE A 173 -8.01 -0.65 4.74
C PHE A 173 -7.22 -1.86 5.23
N PHE A 174 -7.67 -2.48 6.34
CA PHE A 174 -7.01 -3.64 6.94
C PHE A 174 -7.17 -4.91 6.10
N VAL A 175 -8.35 -5.12 5.52
CA VAL A 175 -8.64 -6.29 4.69
C VAL A 175 -7.76 -6.28 3.44
N VAL A 176 -7.62 -5.16 2.74
CA VAL A 176 -6.77 -5.09 1.54
C VAL A 176 -5.28 -5.23 1.86
N LEU A 177 -4.82 -4.69 3.00
CA LEU A 177 -3.41 -4.78 3.41
C LEU A 177 -3.02 -6.14 4.00
N ALA A 178 -3.97 -6.92 4.53
CA ALA A 178 -3.69 -8.14 5.27
C ALA A 178 -2.75 -9.15 4.56
N PRO A 179 -2.91 -9.45 3.25
CA PRO A 179 -2.03 -10.41 2.57
C PRO A 179 -0.58 -9.93 2.51
N THR A 180 -0.37 -8.67 2.14
CA THR A 180 0.96 -8.11 1.88
C THR A 180 1.67 -7.56 3.11
N SER A 181 0.92 -7.23 4.16
CA SER A 181 1.40 -6.48 5.31
C SER A 181 1.01 -7.12 6.66
N SER A 182 0.58 -8.37 6.68
CA SER A 182 0.28 -9.05 7.96
C SER A 182 0.51 -10.56 7.93
N VAL A 183 0.14 -11.25 6.85
CA VAL A 183 0.09 -12.72 6.85
C VAL A 183 1.34 -13.36 6.24
N VAL A 184 1.89 -12.77 5.18
CA VAL A 184 3.00 -13.38 4.43
C VAL A 184 4.24 -12.48 4.51
N PRO A 185 5.34 -12.94 5.14
CA PRO A 185 6.60 -12.19 5.17
C PRO A 185 7.14 -11.96 3.77
N ILE A 186 7.45 -10.70 3.47
CA ILE A 186 8.15 -10.31 2.25
C ILE A 186 9.55 -9.84 2.67
N ALA A 187 10.51 -10.77 2.63
CA ALA A 187 11.87 -10.52 3.11
C ALA A 187 12.55 -9.37 2.37
N THR A 188 12.21 -9.18 1.09
CA THR A 188 12.85 -8.19 0.21
C THR A 188 12.30 -6.77 0.34
N GLU A 189 11.16 -6.56 1.01
CA GLU A 189 10.52 -5.24 1.07
C GLU A 189 9.58 -5.14 2.28
N VAL A 190 10.02 -4.42 3.31
CA VAL A 190 9.27 -4.25 4.57
C VAL A 190 8.05 -3.33 4.40
N ALA A 191 8.17 -2.30 3.56
CA ALA A 191 7.13 -1.33 3.29
C ALA A 191 7.22 -0.83 1.85
N ALA A 192 6.09 -0.39 1.30
CA ALA A 192 5.99 0.25 0.01
C ALA A 192 4.69 1.04 -0.09
N ASP A 193 4.79 2.33 -0.44
CA ASP A 193 3.65 3.24 -0.51
C ASP A 193 2.57 2.74 -1.50
N ARG A 194 2.98 2.04 -2.56
CA ARG A 194 2.06 1.47 -3.55
C ARG A 194 1.06 0.45 -2.99
N ARG A 195 1.38 -0.21 -1.87
CA ARG A 195 0.47 -1.21 -1.22
C ARG A 195 -0.79 -0.54 -0.66
N VAL A 196 -0.70 0.75 -0.34
CA VAL A 196 -1.78 1.48 0.34
C VAL A 196 -2.80 2.03 -0.66
N TYR A 197 -2.48 2.12 -1.96
CA TYR A 197 -3.34 2.80 -2.95
C TYR A 197 -4.76 2.23 -3.04
N LEU A 198 -4.89 0.91 -3.09
CA LEU A 198 -6.22 0.28 -3.08
C LEU A 198 -6.87 0.35 -1.69
N ALA A 199 -6.08 0.25 -0.62
CA ALA A 199 -6.56 0.35 0.76
C ALA A 199 -7.14 1.75 1.08
N LEU A 200 -6.61 2.80 0.45
CA LEU A 200 -7.10 4.19 0.56
C LEU A 200 -8.52 4.37 0.03
N ALA A 201 -9.03 3.49 -0.84
CA ALA A 201 -10.38 3.62 -1.36
C ALA A 201 -11.44 3.61 -0.23
N GLY A 202 -11.24 2.81 0.82
CA GLY A 202 -12.12 2.81 1.99
C GLY A 202 -12.04 4.11 2.80
N ILE A 203 -10.83 4.59 3.06
CA ILE A 203 -10.60 5.83 3.85
C ILE A 203 -11.14 7.05 3.09
N THR A 204 -10.93 7.12 1.78
CA THR A 204 -11.45 8.23 0.95
C THR A 204 -12.98 8.28 0.94
N VAL A 205 -13.66 7.12 0.91
CA VAL A 205 -15.12 7.06 1.08
C VAL A 205 -15.55 7.58 2.45
N LEU A 206 -14.87 7.17 3.53
CA LEU A 206 -15.16 7.69 4.87
C LEU A 206 -14.94 9.19 4.98
N ALA A 207 -13.83 9.69 4.45
CA ALA A 207 -13.50 11.11 4.44
C ALA A 207 -14.53 11.92 3.63
N ALA A 208 -14.96 11.42 2.47
CA ALA A 208 -15.99 12.06 1.66
C ALA A 208 -17.35 12.10 2.37
N VAL A 209 -17.77 10.99 2.99
CA VAL A 209 -19.03 10.92 3.76
C VAL A 209 -18.98 11.85 4.98
N ALA A 210 -17.87 11.85 5.72
CA ALA A 210 -17.67 12.74 6.88
C ALA A 210 -17.66 14.21 6.46
N GLY A 211 -16.95 14.55 5.38
CA GLY A 211 -16.90 15.89 4.81
C GLY A 211 -18.27 16.37 4.37
N PHE A 212 -19.04 15.54 3.67
CA PHE A 212 -20.40 15.87 3.26
C PHE A 212 -21.33 16.11 4.47
N ALA A 213 -21.29 15.22 5.47
CA ALA A 213 -22.09 15.36 6.69
C ALA A 213 -21.72 16.63 7.48
N MET A 214 -20.43 16.96 7.54
CA MET A 214 -19.94 18.18 8.19
C MET A 214 -20.45 19.43 7.46
N LEU A 215 -20.35 19.47 6.13
CA LEU A 215 -20.84 20.59 5.32
C LEU A 215 -22.36 20.78 5.46
N GLU A 216 -23.12 19.70 5.49
CA GLU A 216 -24.56 19.76 5.73
C GLU A 216 -24.89 20.29 7.13
N SER A 217 -24.09 19.93 8.15
CA SER A 217 -24.27 20.43 9.51
C SER A 217 -23.95 21.94 9.62
N VAL A 218 -22.90 22.40 8.95
CA VAL A 218 -22.49 23.81 8.92
C VAL A 218 -23.51 24.65 8.14
N GLY A 219 -23.97 24.15 6.98
CA GLY A 219 -25.01 24.81 6.19
C GLY A 219 -26.33 24.97 6.96
N ARG A 220 -26.70 23.97 7.76
CA ARG A 220 -27.88 24.04 8.64
C ARG A 220 -27.71 25.05 9.79
N ARG A 221 -26.50 25.16 10.38
CA ARG A 221 -26.22 26.06 11.51
C ARG A 221 -26.06 27.53 11.10
N LEU A 222 -25.38 27.80 9.99
CA LEU A 222 -25.04 29.16 9.55
C LEU A 222 -26.02 29.74 8.53
N GLY A 223 -26.72 28.90 7.76
CA GLY A 223 -27.53 29.34 6.61
C GLY A 223 -28.99 29.69 6.91
N GLY A 224 -29.51 29.33 8.09
CA GLY A 224 -30.96 29.33 8.36
C GLY A 224 -31.75 28.44 7.39
N GLN A 225 -33.03 28.17 7.63
CA GLN A 225 -33.90 27.36 6.74
C GLN A 225 -34.16 28.00 5.34
N GLY A 226 -33.42 29.04 4.94
CA GLY A 226 -33.62 29.77 3.69
C GLY A 226 -32.78 29.28 2.50
N ARG A 227 -33.13 29.74 1.28
CA ARG A 227 -32.47 29.42 -0.02
C ARG A 227 -30.97 29.77 -0.11
N ARG A 228 -30.37 30.39 0.93
CA ARG A 228 -28.95 30.78 0.98
C ARG A 228 -28.03 29.74 1.64
N GLY A 229 -28.57 28.84 2.47
CA GLY A 229 -27.82 27.77 3.13
C GLY A 229 -26.96 26.88 2.21
N PRO A 230 -27.48 26.37 1.07
CA PRO A 230 -26.69 25.51 0.19
C PRO A 230 -25.56 26.26 -0.53
N ARG A 231 -25.74 27.55 -0.85
CA ARG A 231 -24.66 28.35 -1.48
C ARG A 231 -23.50 28.60 -0.52
N PHE A 232 -23.80 28.86 0.75
CA PHE A 232 -22.78 29.05 1.78
C PHE A 232 -22.02 27.74 2.06
N ALA A 233 -22.73 26.61 2.18
CA ALA A 233 -22.10 25.30 2.37
C ALA A 233 -21.16 24.93 1.21
N VAL A 234 -21.55 25.21 -0.04
CA VAL A 234 -20.70 25.00 -1.22
C VAL A 234 -19.48 25.92 -1.19
N ALA A 235 -19.64 27.19 -0.85
CA ALA A 235 -18.50 28.12 -0.74
C ALA A 235 -17.51 27.68 0.36
N THR A 236 -18.00 27.28 1.53
CA THR A 236 -17.16 26.74 2.61
C THR A 236 -16.45 25.45 2.19
N ALA A 237 -17.13 24.56 1.46
CA ALA A 237 -16.55 23.34 0.92
C ALA A 237 -15.41 23.63 -0.07
N LEU A 238 -15.62 24.57 -0.98
CA LEU A 238 -14.63 24.97 -1.97
C LEU A 238 -13.41 25.61 -1.31
N VAL A 239 -13.61 26.49 -0.33
CA VAL A 239 -12.50 27.09 0.43
C VAL A 239 -11.72 26.01 1.18
N ALA A 240 -12.40 25.11 1.90
CA ALA A 240 -11.74 24.01 2.61
C ALA A 240 -10.97 23.09 1.66
N LEU A 241 -11.54 22.79 0.48
CA LEU A 241 -10.89 21.99 -0.55
C LEU A 241 -9.64 22.69 -1.10
N ILE A 242 -9.72 23.99 -1.41
CA ILE A 242 -8.57 24.77 -1.90
C ILE A 242 -7.46 24.82 -0.84
N VAL A 243 -7.82 25.11 0.41
CA VAL A 243 -6.88 25.18 1.53
C VAL A 243 -6.20 23.83 1.76
N ALA A 244 -6.92 22.72 1.63
CA ALA A 244 -6.33 21.38 1.76
C ALA A 244 -5.52 20.96 0.52
N ALA A 245 -5.97 21.31 -0.69
CA ALA A 245 -5.33 20.91 -1.93
C ALA A 245 -4.03 21.67 -2.22
N THR A 246 -3.93 22.93 -1.80
CA THR A 246 -2.74 23.76 -2.05
C THR A 246 -1.45 23.16 -1.47
N PRO A 247 -1.35 22.83 -0.16
CA PRO A 247 -0.14 22.23 0.40
C PRO A 247 0.17 20.86 -0.21
N LEU A 248 -0.85 20.02 -0.42
CA LEU A 248 -0.67 18.70 -1.06
C LEU A 248 -0.15 18.83 -2.51
N SER A 249 -0.60 19.85 -3.25
CA SER A 249 -0.12 20.13 -4.60
C SER A 249 1.35 20.56 -4.59
N ILE A 250 1.76 21.38 -3.61
CA ILE A 250 3.16 21.79 -3.45
C ILE A 250 4.05 20.58 -3.12
N VAL A 251 3.63 19.73 -2.18
CA VAL A 251 4.38 18.50 -1.83
C VAL A 251 4.49 17.57 -3.03
N THR A 252 3.40 17.40 -3.79
CA THR A 252 3.39 16.59 -5.01
C THR A 252 4.34 17.15 -6.07
N TRP A 253 4.35 18.46 -6.29
CA TRP A 253 5.24 19.11 -7.24
C TRP A 253 6.71 18.89 -6.87
N ARG A 254 7.07 19.12 -5.60
CA ARG A 254 8.45 18.90 -5.11
C ARG A 254 8.88 17.44 -5.30
N ARG A 255 7.98 16.50 -5.01
CA ARG A 255 8.25 15.09 -5.20
C ARG A 255 8.39 14.72 -6.68
N ALA A 256 7.58 15.31 -7.57
CA ALA A 256 7.68 15.10 -9.01
C ALA A 256 9.03 15.59 -9.57
N ALA A 257 9.50 16.75 -9.12
CA ALA A 257 10.82 17.27 -9.50
C ALA A 257 11.96 16.32 -9.11
N MET A 258 11.88 15.71 -7.92
CA MET A 258 12.87 14.74 -7.45
C MET A 258 12.98 13.47 -8.31
N TYR A 259 11.90 13.04 -8.96
CA TYR A 259 11.98 11.91 -9.90
C TYR A 259 12.81 12.21 -11.14
N CYS A 260 13.10 13.49 -11.43
CA CYS A 260 14.00 13.89 -12.50
C CYS A 260 15.47 13.84 -12.11
N GLU A 261 15.78 13.60 -10.83
CA GLU A 261 17.15 13.56 -10.29
C GLU A 261 17.37 12.21 -9.56
N PRO A 262 17.76 11.15 -10.29
CA PRO A 262 17.85 9.79 -9.75
C PRO A 262 18.82 9.66 -8.57
N VAL A 263 19.92 10.43 -8.57
CA VAL A 263 20.90 10.44 -7.47
C VAL A 263 20.25 10.93 -6.18
N MET A 264 19.57 12.08 -6.19
CA MET A 264 18.87 12.61 -5.03
C MET A 264 17.84 11.61 -4.47
N LEU A 265 17.13 10.90 -5.36
CA LEU A 265 16.14 9.90 -4.95
C LEU A 265 16.76 8.72 -4.18
N TRP A 266 17.93 8.24 -4.62
CA TRP A 266 18.64 7.15 -3.94
C TRP A 266 19.42 7.62 -2.70
N GLU A 267 19.95 8.84 -2.72
CA GLU A 267 20.58 9.46 -1.54
C GLU A 267 19.60 9.53 -0.37
N GLN A 268 18.35 9.95 -0.61
CA GLN A 268 17.32 9.95 0.44
C GLN A 268 17.02 8.56 1.00
N ALA A 269 17.01 7.53 0.15
CA ALA A 269 16.81 6.15 0.60
C ALA A 269 17.98 5.66 1.46
N VAL A 270 19.21 6.04 1.11
CA VAL A 270 20.42 5.74 1.89
C VAL A 270 20.46 6.54 3.20
N GLU A 271 20.04 7.80 3.20
CA GLU A 271 19.97 8.63 4.40
C GLU A 271 18.95 8.08 5.40
N ALA A 272 17.75 7.72 4.92
CA ALA A 272 16.72 7.11 5.74
C ALA A 272 17.10 5.70 6.23
N HIS A 273 17.80 4.92 5.40
CA HIS A 273 18.21 3.56 5.70
C HIS A 273 19.68 3.30 5.31
N PRO A 274 20.66 3.71 6.15
CA PRO A 274 22.09 3.64 5.81
C PRO A 274 22.66 2.24 5.61
N ARG A 275 21.92 1.22 6.06
CA ARG A 275 22.25 -0.20 5.93
C ARG A 275 21.48 -0.89 4.79
N ASN A 276 20.72 -0.16 3.98
CA ASN A 276 20.02 -0.74 2.83
C ASN A 276 21.02 -0.94 1.68
N HIS A 277 21.58 -2.16 1.59
CA HIS A 277 22.54 -2.52 0.53
C HIS A 277 21.96 -2.35 -0.89
N ARG A 278 20.65 -2.56 -1.09
CA ARG A 278 19.98 -2.31 -2.37
C ARG A 278 19.96 -0.83 -2.73
N ALA A 279 19.65 0.06 -1.78
CA ALA A 279 19.71 1.50 -2.02
C ALA A 279 21.14 1.97 -2.30
N LEU A 280 22.14 1.46 -1.55
CA LEU A 280 23.56 1.77 -1.77
C LEU A 280 24.04 1.32 -3.15
N THR A 281 23.68 0.11 -3.58
CA THR A 281 24.04 -0.43 -4.90
C THR A 281 23.43 0.40 -6.02
N ASN A 282 22.13 0.74 -5.91
CA ASN A 282 21.48 1.56 -6.93
C ASN A 282 22.03 3.00 -6.96
N LEU A 283 22.31 3.60 -5.79
CA LEU A 283 22.96 4.91 -5.72
C LEU A 283 24.30 4.90 -6.44
N ALA A 284 25.14 3.91 -6.16
CA ALA A 284 26.43 3.74 -6.83
C ALA A 284 26.30 3.58 -8.35
N VAL A 285 25.36 2.76 -8.82
CA VAL A 285 25.10 2.61 -10.26
C VAL A 285 24.64 3.94 -10.89
N THR A 286 23.76 4.70 -10.22
CA THR A 286 23.33 6.02 -10.73
C THR A 286 24.47 7.05 -10.75
N LEU A 287 25.31 7.09 -9.72
CA LEU A 287 26.49 7.96 -9.66
C LEU A 287 27.49 7.62 -10.77
N ALA A 288 27.71 6.33 -11.04
CA ALA A 288 28.58 5.88 -12.10
C ALA A 288 28.06 6.26 -13.49
N ALA A 289 26.74 6.20 -13.70
CA ALA A 289 26.11 6.67 -14.94
C ALA A 289 26.28 8.18 -15.17
N GLU A 290 26.41 8.98 -14.10
CA GLU A 290 26.78 10.41 -14.16
C GLU A 290 28.30 10.65 -14.25
N GLY A 291 29.11 9.58 -14.29
CA GLY A 291 30.56 9.65 -14.36
C GLY A 291 31.27 9.93 -13.02
N ARG A 292 30.54 9.91 -11.90
CA ARG A 292 31.02 10.10 -10.52
C ARG A 292 31.56 8.80 -9.91
N TYR A 293 32.57 8.20 -10.56
CA TYR A 293 33.07 6.86 -10.22
C TYR A 293 33.67 6.73 -8.82
N ALA A 294 34.36 7.77 -8.33
CA ALA A 294 34.96 7.76 -6.99
C ALA A 294 33.89 7.62 -5.90
N GLU A 295 32.83 8.42 -5.97
CA GLU A 295 31.69 8.36 -5.05
C GLU A 295 30.93 7.05 -5.19
N ALA A 296 30.69 6.60 -6.43
CA ALA A 296 30.05 5.31 -6.71
C ALA A 296 30.79 4.14 -6.03
N THR A 297 32.13 4.14 -6.09
CA THR A 297 32.96 3.09 -5.50
C THR A 297 32.80 3.04 -3.98
N VAL A 298 32.75 4.20 -3.31
CA VAL A 298 32.54 4.26 -1.84
C VAL A 298 31.20 3.64 -1.45
N HIS A 299 30.12 3.98 -2.16
CA HIS A 299 28.79 3.41 -1.89
C HIS A 299 28.71 1.91 -2.21
N MET A 300 29.36 1.47 -3.29
CA MET A 300 29.41 0.06 -3.68
C MET A 300 30.20 -0.78 -2.67
N LEU A 301 31.34 -0.29 -2.18
CA LEU A 301 32.11 -0.95 -1.13
C LEU A 301 31.30 -1.10 0.16
N ARG A 302 30.55 -0.06 0.55
CA ARG A 302 29.63 -0.15 1.70
C ARG A 302 28.55 -1.20 1.48
N ALA A 303 27.99 -1.29 0.28
CA ALA A 303 27.01 -2.33 -0.05
C ALA A 303 27.61 -3.74 0.08
N ALA A 304 28.84 -3.95 -0.40
CA ALA A 304 29.55 -5.22 -0.33
C ALA A 304 29.90 -5.64 1.10
N VAL A 305 30.17 -4.69 1.99
CA VAL A 305 30.37 -4.97 3.43
C VAL A 305 29.07 -5.43 4.10
N ILE A 306 27.93 -4.88 3.69
CA ILE A 306 26.63 -5.21 4.30
C ILE A 306 26.09 -6.54 3.77
N ASP A 307 26.30 -6.83 2.48
CA ASP A 307 25.82 -8.04 1.80
C ASP A 307 26.97 -8.66 0.98
N PRO A 308 27.89 -9.40 1.64
CA PRO A 308 29.09 -9.95 1.00
C PRO A 308 28.80 -11.03 -0.05
N ASP A 309 27.65 -11.70 0.05
CA ASP A 309 27.30 -12.83 -0.80
C ASP A 309 26.58 -12.42 -2.09
N SER A 310 26.29 -11.12 -2.26
CA SER A 310 25.60 -10.61 -3.46
C SER A 310 26.52 -10.57 -4.67
N THR A 311 26.26 -11.46 -5.61
CA THR A 311 26.92 -11.49 -6.93
C THR A 311 26.70 -10.18 -7.70
N ILE A 312 25.50 -9.59 -7.62
CA ILE A 312 25.18 -8.31 -8.26
C ILE A 312 26.07 -7.19 -7.73
N THR A 313 26.31 -7.16 -6.41
CA THR A 313 27.17 -6.15 -5.79
C THR A 313 28.63 -6.36 -6.20
N ALA A 314 29.10 -7.62 -6.21
CA ALA A 314 30.45 -7.98 -6.61
C ALA A 314 30.73 -7.64 -8.09
N ASP A 315 29.82 -7.98 -9.00
CA ASP A 315 29.95 -7.71 -10.43
C ASP A 315 30.00 -6.21 -10.71
N ASN A 316 29.11 -5.43 -10.07
CA ASN A 316 29.10 -3.98 -10.22
C ASN A 316 30.36 -3.33 -9.63
N LEU A 317 30.88 -3.82 -8.51
CA LEU A 317 32.12 -3.34 -7.92
C LEU A 317 33.31 -3.59 -8.85
N ALA A 318 33.41 -4.79 -9.43
CA ALA A 318 34.45 -5.13 -10.40
C ALA A 318 34.40 -4.19 -11.62
N ALA A 319 33.20 -3.93 -12.15
CA ALA A 319 33.01 -2.99 -13.25
C ALA A 319 33.44 -1.55 -12.90
N LEU A 320 33.11 -1.06 -11.70
CA LEU A 320 33.50 0.27 -11.23
C LEU A 320 35.02 0.41 -11.09
N LEU A 321 35.68 -0.58 -10.49
CA LEU A 321 37.13 -0.57 -10.32
C LEU A 321 37.87 -0.62 -11.66
N ALA A 322 37.38 -1.42 -12.61
CA ALA A 322 37.93 -1.47 -13.97
C ALA A 322 37.78 -0.11 -14.70
N ALA A 323 36.61 0.53 -14.58
CA ALA A 323 36.37 1.84 -15.16
C ALA A 323 37.26 2.93 -14.54
N GLY A 324 37.44 2.94 -13.22
CA GLY A 324 38.33 3.87 -12.52
C GLY A 324 39.79 3.72 -12.97
N ALA A 325 40.31 2.50 -13.00
CA ALA A 325 41.70 2.22 -13.41
C ALA A 325 42.03 2.60 -14.86
N SER A 326 41.03 2.64 -15.75
CA SER A 326 41.20 3.05 -17.14
C SER A 326 41.34 4.56 -17.35
N ARG A 327 40.90 5.37 -16.37
CA ARG A 327 40.97 6.85 -16.42
C ARG A 327 42.22 7.43 -15.77
N ASP A 328 42.84 6.69 -14.87
CA ASP A 328 44.08 7.09 -14.20
C ASP A 328 45.35 6.81 -15.04
N ARG A 329 45.20 6.22 -16.24
CA ARG A 329 46.27 5.96 -17.22
C ARG A 329 46.19 6.94 -18.38
#